data_AF-A0A7J2MUE7-F1
#
_entry.id   AF-A0A7J2MUE7-F1
#
_cell.length_a   1.000
_cell.length_b   1.000
_cell.length_c   1.000
_cell.angle_alpha   90.00
_cell.angle_beta   90.00
_cell.angle_gamma   90.00
#
_symmetry.space_group_name_H-M   'P 1'
#
loop_
_entity.id
_entity.type
_entity.pdbx_description
1 polymer ?
#
loop_
_entity_poly.entity_id
_entity_poly.type
_entity_poly.pdbx_seq_one_letter_code
_entity_poly.pdbx_strand_id
1 'polypeptide(L)'
;MQRNSYRIVSYKVKHGYDISEFLSSYRYLLQRAIDIIWDNIEWKKKRNRLIPIIPKSKEFKRTFRNQLLKDWNYASHYADSAIKTAYSILNSWRRNYIKGERGRYK
;
A
#
# COMPACT_ATOMS: atom_id res chain seq x y z
N MET A 1 8.81 -17.35 10.22
CA MET A 1 7.86 -16.23 10.06
C MET A 1 8.28 -15.10 10.99
N GLN A 2 8.91 -14.03 10.50
CA GLN A 2 9.22 -12.88 11.36
C GLN A 2 7.91 -12.10 11.62
N ARG A 3 7.45 -12.10 12.87
CA ARG A 3 6.45 -11.14 13.37
C ARG A 3 7.10 -9.76 13.31
N ASN A 4 6.76 -8.98 12.29
CA ASN A 4 7.07 -7.55 12.30
C ASN A 4 6.23 -6.95 13.43
N SER A 5 6.86 -6.55 14.55
CA SER A 5 6.16 -5.91 15.65
C SER A 5 5.61 -4.58 15.13
N TYR A 6 4.28 -4.47 15.06
CA TYR A 6 3.64 -3.23 14.65
C TYR A 6 3.88 -2.18 15.73
N ARG A 7 4.86 -1.30 15.51
CA ARG A 7 4.97 -0.07 16.31
C ARG A 7 3.85 0.86 15.84
N ILE A 8 2.67 0.70 16.44
CA ILE A 8 1.58 1.66 16.29
C ILE A 8 2.00 2.90 17.09
N VAL A 9 2.27 4.00 16.38
CA VAL A 9 2.57 5.28 17.01
C VAL A 9 1.28 6.09 17.04
N SER A 10 0.80 6.42 18.24
CA SER A 10 -0.27 7.38 18.43
C SER A 10 0.34 8.76 18.67
N TYR A 11 -0.18 9.76 17.97
CA TYR A 11 0.23 11.15 18.13
C TYR A 11 -0.89 11.92 18.81
N LYS A 12 -0.55 12.67 19.86
CA LYS A 12 -1.49 13.60 20.48
C LYS A 12 -1.52 14.87 19.65
N VAL A 13 -2.72 15.28 19.26
CA VAL A 13 -2.97 16.52 18.53
C VAL A 13 -3.82 17.42 19.41
N LYS A 14 -3.54 18.72 19.45
CA LYS A 14 -4.35 19.68 20.20
C LYS A 14 -5.77 19.69 19.64
N HIS A 15 -6.78 19.83 20.51
CA HIS A 15 -8.15 20.04 20.06
C HIS A 15 -8.23 21.29 19.16
N GLY A 16 -8.91 21.18 18.02
CA GLY A 16 -9.04 22.26 17.04
C GLY A 16 -7.82 22.48 16.13
N TYR A 17 -6.76 21.68 16.24
CA TYR A 17 -5.66 21.73 15.27
C TYR A 17 -6.13 21.14 13.94
N ASP A 18 -5.99 21.92 12.86
CA ASP A 18 -6.38 21.47 11.54
C ASP A 18 -5.41 20.40 11.00
N ILE A 19 -5.95 19.24 10.69
CA ILE A 19 -5.23 18.11 10.09
C ILE A 19 -5.71 17.80 8.67
N SER A 20 -6.59 18.62 8.11
CA SER A 20 -7.21 18.41 6.80
C SER A 20 -6.18 18.27 5.68
N GLU A 21 -5.15 19.13 5.69
CA GLU A 21 -4.03 19.10 4.74
C GLU A 21 -3.24 17.79 4.84
N PHE A 22 -2.93 17.35 6.07
CA PHE A 22 -2.21 16.09 6.30
C PHE A 22 -3.03 14.89 5.82
N LEU A 23 -4.31 14.84 6.15
CA LEU A 23 -5.20 13.75 5.73
C LEU A 23 -5.35 13.70 4.21
N SER A 24 -5.50 14.86 3.57
CA SER A 24 -5.60 14.97 2.11
C SER A 24 -4.29 14.53 1.43
N SER A 25 -3.15 15.00 1.94
CA SER A 25 -1.83 14.62 1.46
C SER A 25 -1.57 13.13 1.63
N TYR A 26 -1.90 12.56 2.79
CA TYR A 26 -1.75 11.12 3.04
C TYR A 26 -2.68 10.29 2.15
N ARG A 27 -3.92 10.72 1.92
CA ARG A 27 -4.85 10.06 1.00
C ARG A 27 -4.28 10.03 -0.42
N TYR A 28 -3.73 11.15 -0.89
CA TYR A 28 -3.08 11.24 -2.19
C TYR A 28 -1.84 10.34 -2.27
N LEU A 29 -1.00 10.34 -1.24
CA LEU A 29 0.17 9.47 -1.14
C LEU A 29 -0.20 7.99 -1.22
N LEU A 30 -1.25 7.57 -0.50
CA LEU A 30 -1.76 6.20 -0.54
C LEU A 30 -2.34 5.83 -1.91
N GLN A 31 -3.08 6.73 -2.56
CA GLN A 31 -3.61 6.49 -3.90
C GLN A 31 -2.47 6.29 -4.90
N ARG A 32 -1.49 7.21 -4.94
CA ARG A 32 -0.28 7.05 -5.76
C ARG A 32 0.45 5.74 -5.49
N ALA A 33 0.51 5.33 -4.23
CA ALA A 33 1.12 4.07 -3.84
C ALA A 33 0.37 2.86 -4.43
N ILE A 34 -0.95 2.90 -4.46
CA ILE A 34 -1.78 1.86 -5.10
C ILE A 34 -1.56 1.86 -6.60
N ASP A 35 -1.62 3.03 -7.24
CA ASP A 35 -1.50 3.19 -8.70
C ASP A 35 -0.16 2.66 -9.21
N ILE A 36 0.96 3.07 -8.59
CA ILE A 36 2.30 2.62 -8.99
C ILE A 36 2.43 1.09 -8.88
N ILE A 37 1.92 0.48 -7.81
CA ILE A 37 1.99 -0.98 -7.67
C ILE A 37 1.09 -1.65 -8.72
N TRP A 38 -0.12 -1.11 -8.96
CA TRP A 38 -1.09 -1.62 -9.93
C TRP A 38 -0.54 -1.63 -11.35
N ASP A 39 0.03 -0.51 -11.79
CA ASP A 39 0.59 -0.33 -13.14
C ASP A 39 1.79 -1.25 -13.40
N ASN A 40 2.47 -1.67 -12.34
CA ASN A 40 3.61 -2.59 -12.40
C ASN A 40 3.24 -4.05 -12.11
N ILE A 41 1.94 -4.40 -12.11
CA ILE A 41 1.51 -5.80 -12.01
C ILE A 41 1.81 -6.54 -13.32
N GLU A 42 2.63 -7.58 -13.22
CA GLU A 42 2.80 -8.53 -14.32
C GLU A 42 1.65 -9.54 -14.34
N TRP A 43 1.17 -9.88 -15.53
CA TRP A 43 0.13 -10.89 -15.72
C TRP A 43 0.70 -12.15 -16.37
N LYS A 44 0.63 -13.28 -15.67
CA LYS A 44 1.04 -14.59 -16.23
C LYS A 44 -0.17 -15.46 -16.53
N LYS A 45 -0.25 -15.96 -17.76
CA LYS A 45 -1.28 -16.92 -18.16
C LYS A 45 -0.94 -18.30 -17.59
N LYS A 46 -1.88 -18.90 -16.86
CA LYS A 46 -1.82 -20.28 -16.37
C LYS A 46 -3.08 -21.01 -16.79
N ARG A 47 -2.95 -21.96 -17.72
CA ARG A 47 -4.10 -22.58 -18.42
C ARG A 47 -4.98 -21.49 -19.04
N ASN A 48 -6.24 -21.37 -18.61
CA ASN A 48 -7.22 -20.40 -19.11
C ASN A 48 -7.37 -19.16 -18.20
N ARG A 49 -6.45 -18.93 -17.25
CA ARG A 49 -6.56 -17.83 -16.27
C ARG A 49 -5.32 -16.94 -16.25
N LEU A 50 -5.51 -15.63 -16.22
CA LEU A 50 -4.44 -14.66 -15.96
C LEU A 50 -4.22 -14.54 -14.45
N ILE A 51 -2.97 -14.63 -13.99
CA ILE A 51 -2.59 -14.53 -12.59
C ILE A 51 -1.75 -13.26 -12.39
N PRO A 52 -2.18 -12.30 -11.55
CA PRO A 52 -1.42 -11.09 -11.27
C PRO A 52 -0.25 -11.39 -10.33
N ILE A 53 0.91 -10.86 -10.68
CA ILE A 53 2.14 -10.91 -9.90
C ILE A 53 2.45 -9.50 -9.43
N ILE A 54 2.22 -9.28 -8.13
CA ILE A 54 2.48 -8.01 -7.49
C ILE A 54 4.00 -7.82 -7.36
N PRO A 55 4.57 -6.69 -7.82
CA PRO A 55 6.00 -6.42 -7.78
C PRO A 55 6.50 -6.31 -6.33
N LYS A 56 7.54 -7.07 -5.99
CA LYS A 56 8.06 -7.16 -4.60
C LYS A 56 9.58 -7.09 -4.50
N SER A 57 10.29 -6.89 -5.61
CA SER A 57 11.75 -6.78 -5.61
C SER A 57 12.21 -5.60 -4.74
N LYS A 58 13.43 -5.72 -4.21
CA LYS A 58 14.00 -4.71 -3.31
C LYS A 58 14.25 -3.41 -4.07
N GLU A 59 14.69 -3.53 -5.32
CA GLU A 59 15.00 -2.45 -6.26
C GLU A 59 13.73 -1.67 -6.61
N PHE A 60 12.63 -2.39 -6.90
CA PHE A 60 11.32 -1.78 -7.13
C PHE A 60 10.87 -1.00 -5.90
N LYS A 61 10.88 -1.64 -4.72
CA LYS A 61 10.44 -1.00 -3.47
C LYS A 61 11.27 0.23 -3.12
N ARG A 62 12.58 0.22 -3.38
CA ARG A 62 13.47 1.37 -3.16
C ARG A 62 13.12 2.52 -4.11
N THR A 63 12.98 2.23 -5.40
CA THR A 63 12.64 3.24 -6.42
C THR A 63 11.26 3.84 -6.16
N PHE A 64 10.28 2.98 -5.88
CA PHE A 64 8.93 3.32 -5.49
C PHE A 64 8.89 4.26 -4.27
N ARG A 65 9.61 3.91 -3.21
CA ARG A 65 9.72 4.76 -2.01
C ARG A 65 10.32 6.13 -2.34
N ASN A 66 11.39 6.16 -3.13
CA ASN A 66 12.03 7.41 -3.52
C ASN A 66 11.10 8.31 -4.34
N GLN A 67 10.27 7.74 -5.21
CA GLN A 67 9.26 8.48 -5.98
C GLN A 67 8.20 9.11 -5.08
N LEU A 68 7.69 8.36 -4.09
CA LEU A 68 6.69 8.85 -3.14
C LEU A 68 7.22 9.97 -2.25
N LEU A 69 8.53 9.99 -1.96
CA LEU A 69 9.14 11.00 -1.11
C LEU A 69 9.44 12.33 -1.81
N LYS A 70 9.46 12.39 -3.15
CA LYS A 70 9.80 13.62 -3.89
C LYS A 70 8.86 14.78 -3.58
N ASP A 71 7.58 14.49 -3.38
CA ASP A 71 6.53 15.49 -3.17
C ASP A 71 5.91 15.37 -1.76
N TRP A 72 6.65 14.82 -0.79
CA TRP A 72 6.14 14.53 0.55
C TRP A 72 6.71 15.47 1.62
N ASN A 73 5.85 16.32 2.17
CA ASN A 73 6.24 17.37 3.12
C ASN A 73 6.25 16.93 4.60
N TYR A 74 5.84 15.70 4.90
CA TYR A 74 5.77 15.20 6.28
C TYR A 74 6.84 14.13 6.55
N ALA A 75 6.84 13.57 7.77
CA ALA A 75 7.80 12.55 8.15
C ALA A 75 7.77 11.33 7.19
N SER A 76 8.95 10.85 6.82
CA SER A 76 9.13 9.79 5.81
C SER A 76 8.46 8.46 6.16
N HIS A 77 8.29 8.17 7.46
CA HIS A 77 7.64 6.93 7.91
C HIS A 77 6.15 6.87 7.52
N TYR A 78 5.49 8.00 7.22
CA TYR A 78 4.14 7.99 6.66
C TYR A 78 4.10 7.44 5.23
N ALA A 79 5.13 7.70 4.42
CA ALA A 79 5.27 7.06 3.12
C ALA A 79 5.48 5.54 3.27
N ASP A 80 6.32 5.12 4.21
CA ASP A 80 6.51 3.69 4.51
C ASP A 80 5.21 3.02 4.98
N SER A 81 4.39 3.74 5.75
CA SER A 81 3.04 3.31 6.13
C SER A 81 2.11 3.17 4.92
N ALA A 82 2.06 4.18 4.05
CA ALA A 82 1.24 4.16 2.83
C ALA A 82 1.62 2.99 1.91
N ILE A 83 2.92 2.75 1.70
CA ILE A 83 3.44 1.61 0.93
C ILE A 83 2.94 0.28 1.51
N LYS A 84 3.05 0.10 2.84
CA LYS A 84 2.58 -1.11 3.53
C LYS A 84 1.07 -1.31 3.35
N THR A 85 0.29 -0.25 3.51
CA THR A 85 -1.17 -0.27 3.33
C THR A 85 -1.55 -0.62 1.90
N ALA A 86 -0.93 0.00 0.90
CA ALA A 86 -1.15 -0.29 -0.52
C ALA A 86 -0.87 -1.77 -0.85
N TYR A 87 0.25 -2.33 -0.36
CA TYR A 87 0.53 -3.75 -0.50
C TYR A 87 -0.52 -4.63 0.19
N SER A 88 -1.00 -4.26 1.37
CA SER A 88 -2.05 -5.01 2.08
C SER A 88 -3.34 -5.07 1.25
N ILE A 89 -3.77 -3.92 0.73
CA ILE A 89 -4.94 -3.78 -0.15
C ILE A 89 -4.79 -4.69 -1.38
N LEU A 90 -3.70 -4.55 -2.13
CA LEU A 90 -3.48 -5.30 -3.37
C LEU A 90 -3.26 -6.79 -3.15
N ASN A 91 -2.61 -7.20 -2.05
CA ASN A 91 -2.54 -8.62 -1.69
C ASN A 91 -3.92 -9.18 -1.30
N SER A 92 -4.80 -8.37 -0.69
CA SER A 92 -6.17 -8.77 -0.41
C SER A 92 -6.98 -8.93 -1.70
N TRP A 93 -6.93 -7.93 -2.58
CA TRP A 93 -7.54 -7.97 -3.91
C TRP A 93 -7.06 -9.19 -4.70
N ARG A 94 -5.74 -9.42 -4.82
CA ARG A 94 -5.18 -10.59 -5.52
C ARG A 94 -5.70 -11.90 -4.98
N ARG A 95 -5.81 -12.04 -3.65
CA ARG A 95 -6.37 -13.26 -3.04
C ARG A 95 -7.81 -13.49 -3.46
N ASN A 96 -8.64 -12.44 -3.48
CA ASN A 96 -10.04 -12.52 -3.93
C ASN A 96 -10.11 -12.80 -5.43
N TYR A 97 -9.29 -12.11 -6.24
CA TYR A 97 -9.19 -12.35 -7.67
C TYR A 97 -8.84 -13.81 -7.99
N ILE A 98 -7.97 -14.47 -7.20
CA ILE A 98 -7.57 -15.88 -7.43
C ILE A 98 -8.60 -16.88 -6.87
N LYS A 99 -9.14 -16.63 -5.67
CA LYS A 99 -10.00 -17.60 -4.98
C LYS A 99 -11.49 -17.44 -5.28
N GLY A 100 -11.89 -16.32 -5.88
CA GLY A 100 -13.30 -15.90 -5.92
C GLY A 100 -13.70 -15.13 -4.67
N GLU A 101 -15.00 -14.83 -4.54
CA GLU A 101 -15.54 -14.17 -3.37
C GLU A 101 -15.27 -14.96 -2.09
N ARG A 102 -14.93 -14.24 -1.03
CA ARG A 102 -14.89 -14.84 0.31
C ARG A 102 -16.30 -14.86 0.86
N GLY A 103 -16.86 -16.05 1.07
CA GLY A 103 -18.08 -16.22 1.85
C GLY A 103 -17.92 -15.64 3.25
N ARG A 104 -18.98 -15.03 3.79
CA ARG A 104 -19.04 -14.50 5.17
C ARG A 104 -19.18 -15.59 6.24
N TYR A 105 -19.36 -16.85 5.85
CA TYR A 105 -19.63 -17.96 6.77
C TYR A 105 -18.41 -18.88 6.91
N LYS A 106 -18.10 -19.22 8.16
CA LYS A 106 -17.32 -20.38 8.60
C LYS A 106 -18.25 -21.34 9.31
#